data_AF-A0AAD2CCY8-F1
#
_entry.id   AF-A0AAD2CCY8-F1
#
_cell.length_a   1.000
_cell.length_b   1.000
_cell.length_c   1.000
_cell.angle_alpha   90.00
_cell.angle_beta   90.00
_cell.angle_gamma   90.00
#
_symmetry.space_group_name_H-M   'P 1'
#
loop_
_entity.id
_entity.type
_entity.pdbx_description
1 polymer ?
#
loop_
_entity_poly.entity_id
_entity_poly.type
_entity_poly.pdbx_seq_one_letter_code
_entity_poly.pdbx_strand_id
1 'polypeptide(L)'
;MTSQDPSLENNNDMEWRSITQRRKFLQSSSAAILATTTAASTFLPSPSHAAAPQDAGEAIRRSAAKIPGYGPTDVFFSDAVQGSWKATRQVEFPGRSEPLTLQYPFRFVQSIENNAVVADRGINQAELEKALVEAVSKSNGGNAVRPSYDWTMTNPNDLRLILADGSKKEIKVTKRATENTENTVTSSEFQRITLEESSDEKGFSVPSVSARRVLTKWKILLDENNSTTIEALEVVYNVPTGGDPMAAGSSNAQPSVLSKSRILLTR
;
A
#
# COMPACT_ATOMS: atom_id res chain seq x y z
N MET A 1 7.41 -31.43 -69.50
CA MET A 1 8.23 -32.33 -68.64
C MET A 1 8.91 -31.43 -67.62
N THR A 2 8.26 -31.13 -66.48
CA THR A 2 8.41 -31.79 -65.16
C THR A 2 9.87 -31.76 -64.69
N SER A 3 10.28 -31.12 -63.59
CA SER A 3 9.61 -30.93 -62.30
C SER A 3 10.00 -29.61 -61.62
N GLN A 4 9.02 -28.93 -61.02
CA GLN A 4 9.22 -27.89 -60.02
C GLN A 4 9.50 -28.56 -58.66
N ASP A 5 10.51 -28.07 -57.95
CA ASP A 5 10.81 -28.43 -56.56
C ASP A 5 10.46 -27.23 -55.67
N PRO A 6 9.43 -27.31 -54.80
CA PRO A 6 9.01 -26.21 -53.95
C PRO A 6 9.45 -26.45 -52.52
N SER A 7 10.57 -25.85 -52.10
CA SER A 7 10.85 -25.68 -50.68
C SER A 7 11.74 -24.46 -50.47
N LEU A 8 11.13 -23.40 -49.91
CA LEU A 8 11.71 -22.38 -49.02
C LEU A 8 10.70 -21.21 -48.92
N GLU A 9 9.51 -21.51 -48.38
CA GLU A 9 8.57 -20.50 -47.90
C GLU A 9 8.47 -20.59 -46.37
N ASN A 10 8.48 -19.41 -45.74
CA ASN A 10 7.85 -19.08 -44.45
C ASN A 10 8.39 -19.70 -43.16
N ASN A 11 9.38 -19.02 -42.57
CA ASN A 11 9.81 -19.24 -41.18
C ASN A 11 9.47 -18.06 -40.23
N ASN A 12 8.41 -17.29 -40.50
CA ASN A 12 7.99 -16.16 -39.64
C ASN A 12 6.57 -16.27 -39.06
N ASP A 13 5.85 -17.38 -39.26
CA ASP A 13 4.45 -17.51 -38.82
C ASP A 13 4.22 -18.42 -37.60
N MET A 14 5.29 -18.89 -36.94
CA MET A 14 5.19 -19.85 -35.84
C MET A 14 5.35 -19.30 -34.42
N GLU A 15 5.60 -18.00 -34.24
CA GLU A 15 5.75 -17.39 -32.90
C GLU A 15 4.50 -16.65 -32.38
N TRP A 16 3.53 -16.35 -33.25
CA TRP A 16 2.32 -15.59 -32.87
C TRP A 16 1.13 -16.44 -32.40
N ARG A 17 1.27 -17.78 -32.32
CA ARG A 17 0.17 -18.69 -31.92
C ARG A 17 0.17 -19.09 -30.44
N SER A 18 1.10 -18.62 -29.61
CA SER A 18 1.19 -19.04 -28.19
C SER A 18 0.47 -18.11 -27.19
N ILE A 19 0.08 -16.90 -27.59
CA ILE A 19 -0.54 -15.91 -26.67
C ILE A 19 -2.07 -15.93 -26.71
N THR A 20 -2.68 -16.42 -27.79
CA THR A 20 -4.15 -16.40 -27.98
C THR A 20 -4.87 -17.63 -27.41
N GLN A 21 -4.15 -18.68 -26.97
CA GLN A 21 -4.75 -19.91 -26.44
C GLN A 21 -4.90 -19.96 -24.90
N ARG A 22 -4.46 -18.94 -24.15
CA ARG A 22 -4.60 -18.91 -22.67
C ARG A 22 -5.83 -18.16 -22.13
N ARG A 23 -6.70 -17.62 -22.99
CA ARG A 23 -7.93 -16.89 -22.58
C ARG A 23 -9.26 -17.62 -22.83
N LYS A 24 -9.26 -18.89 -23.26
CA LYS A 24 -10.49 -19.66 -23.54
C LYS A 24 -10.69 -20.90 -22.66
N PHE A 25 -10.19 -20.89 -21.42
CA PHE A 25 -10.36 -22.02 -20.48
C PHE A 25 -11.14 -21.67 -19.19
N LEU A 26 -11.78 -20.50 -19.11
CA LEU A 26 -12.57 -20.10 -17.92
C LEU A 26 -14.02 -19.68 -18.22
N GLN A 27 -14.59 -20.07 -19.36
CA GLN A 27 -15.98 -19.72 -19.72
C GLN A 27 -16.76 -20.88 -20.37
N SER A 28 -16.60 -22.11 -19.90
CA SER A 28 -17.42 -23.23 -20.38
C SER A 28 -17.73 -24.25 -19.30
N SER A 29 -18.56 -23.89 -18.33
CA SER A 29 -19.31 -24.85 -17.51
C SER A 29 -20.66 -24.24 -17.11
N SER A 30 -21.60 -24.17 -18.05
CA SER A 30 -23.00 -23.87 -17.77
C SER A 30 -23.90 -24.51 -18.83
N ALA A 31 -24.30 -25.76 -18.57
CA ALA A 31 -25.51 -26.41 -19.10
C ALA A 31 -25.61 -27.78 -18.37
N ALA A 32 -26.47 -27.90 -17.37
CA ALA A 32 -27.83 -28.43 -17.48
C ALA A 32 -27.88 -29.97 -17.50
N ILE A 33 -28.31 -30.56 -16.38
CA ILE A 33 -28.97 -31.87 -16.35
C ILE A 33 -30.25 -31.71 -15.54
N LEU A 34 -31.38 -32.01 -16.18
CA LEU A 34 -32.72 -32.01 -15.59
C LEU A 34 -33.08 -33.41 -15.09
N ALA A 35 -33.75 -33.42 -13.93
CA ALA A 35 -34.76 -34.36 -13.44
C ALA A 35 -34.38 -35.81 -13.04
N THR A 36 -34.61 -36.13 -11.76
CA THR A 36 -35.70 -37.04 -11.33
C THR A 36 -35.89 -37.00 -9.81
N THR A 37 -37.14 -37.09 -9.38
CA THR A 37 -37.67 -36.97 -8.01
C THR A 37 -37.56 -38.28 -7.21
N THR A 38 -37.08 -38.19 -5.96
CA THR A 38 -37.57 -39.00 -4.82
C THR A 38 -37.42 -38.20 -3.53
N ALA A 39 -38.49 -38.15 -2.75
CA ALA A 39 -38.57 -37.46 -1.48
C ALA A 39 -37.78 -38.22 -0.39
N ALA A 40 -36.84 -37.53 0.24
CA ALA A 40 -36.32 -37.88 1.56
C ALA A 40 -36.21 -36.58 2.36
N SER A 41 -37.01 -36.45 3.42
CA SER A 41 -36.94 -35.34 4.36
C SER A 41 -35.65 -35.44 5.18
N THR A 42 -34.57 -34.87 4.66
CA THR A 42 -33.43 -34.50 5.49
C THR A 42 -33.66 -33.08 5.95
N PHE A 43 -33.60 -32.87 7.27
CA PHE A 43 -33.50 -31.53 7.85
C PHE A 43 -32.22 -30.90 7.30
N LEU A 44 -32.33 -30.16 6.21
CA LEU A 44 -31.27 -29.28 5.77
C LEU A 44 -31.16 -28.19 6.84
N PRO A 45 -30.04 -28.08 7.56
CA PRO A 45 -29.85 -26.93 8.43
C PRO A 45 -30.02 -25.70 7.56
N SER A 46 -30.92 -24.79 7.96
CA SER A 46 -31.05 -23.50 7.29
C SER A 46 -29.64 -22.91 7.16
N PRO A 47 -29.24 -22.44 5.97
CA PRO A 47 -27.92 -21.85 5.81
C PRO A 47 -27.80 -20.76 6.86
N SER A 48 -26.85 -20.97 7.78
CA SER A 48 -26.45 -19.95 8.74
C SER A 48 -26.17 -18.69 7.94
N HIS A 49 -26.91 -17.61 8.20
CA HIS A 49 -26.60 -16.27 7.73
C HIS A 49 -25.36 -15.73 8.45
N ALA A 50 -24.31 -16.54 8.61
CA ALA A 50 -22.98 -16.07 8.94
C ALA A 50 -22.45 -15.31 7.72
N ALA A 51 -22.72 -14.00 7.73
CA ALA A 51 -22.14 -12.95 6.91
C ALA A 51 -21.18 -13.46 5.82
N ALA A 52 -21.71 -13.66 4.61
CA ALA A 52 -20.85 -13.77 3.43
C ALA A 52 -19.98 -12.49 3.38
N PRO A 53 -18.64 -12.60 3.39
CA PRO A 53 -17.78 -11.44 3.29
C PRO A 53 -18.04 -10.76 1.94
N GLN A 54 -18.35 -9.47 1.97
CA GLN A 54 -18.74 -8.69 0.79
C GLN A 54 -17.61 -8.57 -0.28
N ASP A 55 -16.39 -9.00 0.04
CA ASP A 55 -15.30 -9.16 -0.92
C ASP A 55 -14.48 -10.41 -0.55
N ALA A 56 -14.37 -11.36 -1.49
CA ALA A 56 -13.53 -12.55 -1.31
C ALA A 56 -12.08 -12.18 -1.00
N GLY A 57 -11.60 -11.02 -1.50
CA GLY A 57 -10.28 -10.48 -1.19
C GLY A 57 -10.13 -10.09 0.28
N GLU A 58 -11.18 -9.56 0.91
CA GLU A 58 -11.17 -9.19 2.33
C GLU A 58 -11.10 -10.43 3.23
N ALA A 59 -11.85 -11.48 2.90
CA ALA A 59 -11.83 -12.74 3.62
C ALA A 59 -10.44 -13.40 3.61
N ILE A 60 -9.77 -13.39 2.44
CA ILE A 60 -8.41 -13.90 2.28
C ILE A 60 -7.43 -13.06 3.12
N ARG A 61 -7.55 -11.74 3.12
CA ARG A 61 -6.68 -10.84 3.92
C ARG A 61 -6.85 -11.04 5.42
N ARG A 62 -8.09 -11.10 5.92
CA ARG A 62 -8.38 -11.37 7.34
C ARG A 62 -7.85 -12.75 7.76
N SER A 63 -7.89 -13.73 6.86
CA SER A 63 -7.33 -15.06 7.10
C SER A 63 -5.80 -15.04 7.09
N ALA A 64 -5.18 -14.29 6.17
CA ALA A 64 -3.73 -14.13 6.09
C ALA A 64 -3.15 -13.41 7.31
N ALA A 65 -3.88 -12.45 7.91
CA ALA A 65 -3.47 -11.79 9.15
C ALA A 65 -3.31 -12.76 10.33
N LYS A 66 -3.94 -13.94 10.28
CA LYS A 66 -3.81 -15.00 11.28
C LYS A 66 -2.61 -15.93 11.04
N ILE A 67 -1.95 -15.82 9.88
CA ILE A 67 -0.71 -16.56 9.61
C ILE A 67 0.41 -15.90 10.42
N PRO A 68 1.13 -16.68 11.27
CA PRO A 68 2.28 -16.16 12.00
C PRO A 68 3.25 -15.43 11.07
N GLY A 69 3.53 -14.15 11.36
CA GLY A 69 4.46 -13.32 10.60
C GLY A 69 3.85 -12.37 9.56
N TYR A 70 2.55 -12.43 9.26
CA TYR A 70 1.89 -11.52 8.31
C TYR A 70 1.27 -10.26 8.96
N GLY A 71 0.95 -10.30 10.25
CA GLY A 71 0.44 -9.16 11.02
C GLY A 71 -0.93 -8.65 10.57
N PRO A 72 -1.45 -7.58 11.20
CA PRO A 72 -2.77 -7.06 10.86
C PRO A 72 -2.81 -6.40 9.48
N THR A 73 -4.01 -6.33 8.92
CA THR A 73 -4.33 -5.76 7.60
C THR A 73 -4.02 -4.27 7.50
N ASP A 74 -4.13 -3.51 8.58
CA ASP A 74 -3.72 -2.10 8.71
C ASP A 74 -3.25 -1.75 10.15
N VAL A 75 -2.99 -0.47 10.41
CA VAL A 75 -2.73 0.10 11.74
C VAL A 75 -4.02 0.73 12.26
N PHE A 76 -4.56 0.15 13.33
CA PHE A 76 -5.84 0.57 13.90
C PHE A 76 -5.66 1.53 15.07
N PHE A 77 -6.53 2.53 15.11
CA PHE A 77 -6.63 3.57 16.12
C PHE A 77 -8.03 3.55 16.76
N SER A 78 -8.17 4.22 17.90
CA SER A 78 -9.48 4.48 18.51
C SER A 78 -10.32 5.42 17.64
N ASP A 79 -11.65 5.37 17.81
CA ASP A 79 -12.60 6.27 17.17
C ASP A 79 -12.35 7.76 17.48
N ALA A 80 -11.79 8.05 18.65
CA ALA A 80 -11.44 9.40 19.09
C ALA A 80 -10.55 10.18 18.09
N VAL A 81 -9.72 9.48 17.30
CA VAL A 81 -8.81 10.15 16.33
C VAL A 81 -9.45 10.41 14.97
N GLN A 82 -10.67 9.92 14.72
CA GLN A 82 -11.34 10.06 13.43
C GLN A 82 -11.44 11.53 13.00
N GLY A 83 -11.30 11.78 11.69
CA GLY A 83 -11.50 13.08 11.08
C GLY A 83 -10.22 13.69 10.50
N SER A 84 -10.29 15.00 10.23
CA SER A 84 -9.20 15.76 9.63
C SER A 84 -8.42 16.51 10.69
N TRP A 85 -7.13 16.63 10.47
CA TRP A 85 -6.14 17.18 11.37
C TRP A 85 -5.18 18.06 10.58
N LYS A 86 -4.63 19.07 11.22
CA LYS A 86 -3.46 19.79 10.74
C LYS A 86 -2.21 19.10 11.28
N ALA A 87 -1.39 18.54 10.40
CA ALA A 87 -0.09 17.99 10.76
C ALA A 87 0.99 19.08 10.69
N THR A 88 1.82 19.12 11.72
CA THR A 88 3.14 19.77 11.69
C THR A 88 4.19 18.68 11.84
N ARG A 89 5.01 18.48 10.80
CA ARG A 89 6.05 17.45 10.75
C ARG A 89 7.42 18.11 10.71
N GLN A 90 8.27 17.81 11.67
CA GLN A 90 9.69 18.16 11.65
C GLN A 90 10.49 16.94 11.24
N VAL A 91 11.25 17.02 10.15
CA VAL A 91 12.03 15.92 9.57
C VAL A 91 13.52 16.20 9.71
N GLU A 92 14.22 15.31 10.39
CA GLU A 92 15.66 15.29 10.52
C GLU A 92 16.24 14.25 9.55
N PHE A 93 17.23 14.66 8.76
CA PHE A 93 17.97 13.78 7.86
C PHE A 93 19.40 13.62 8.37
N PRO A 94 19.99 12.42 8.30
CA PRO A 94 21.42 12.26 8.57
C PRO A 94 22.26 13.20 7.69
N GLY A 95 23.17 13.95 8.30
CA GLY A 95 24.07 14.86 7.59
C GLY A 95 23.51 16.26 7.29
N ARG A 96 22.26 16.56 7.65
CA ARG A 96 21.68 17.91 7.56
C ARG A 96 21.64 18.56 8.95
N SER A 97 22.08 19.81 9.06
CA SER A 97 22.12 20.54 10.33
C SER A 97 20.73 21.02 10.80
N GLU A 98 19.90 21.48 9.87
CA GLU A 98 18.59 22.06 10.18
C GLU A 98 17.44 21.14 9.76
N PRO A 99 16.44 20.91 10.65
CA PRO A 99 15.28 20.09 10.34
C PRO A 99 14.38 20.74 9.29
N LEU A 100 13.77 19.92 8.44
CA LEU A 100 12.75 20.34 7.48
C LEU A 100 11.39 20.38 8.18
N THR A 101 10.74 21.54 8.24
CA THR A 101 9.39 21.67 8.81
C THR A 101 8.35 21.71 7.69
N LEU A 102 7.37 20.82 7.77
CA LEU A 102 6.26 20.66 6.84
C LEU A 102 4.94 20.84 7.57
N GLN A 103 3.97 21.47 6.92
CA GLN A 103 2.59 21.54 7.40
C GLN A 103 1.64 21.08 6.31
N TYR A 104 0.74 20.17 6.64
CA TYR A 104 -0.19 19.61 5.67
C TYR A 104 -1.43 18.99 6.34
N PRO A 105 -2.55 18.82 5.61
CA PRO A 105 -3.71 18.10 6.12
C PRO A 105 -3.39 16.62 6.35
N PHE A 106 -3.87 16.06 7.46
CA PHE A 106 -3.78 14.65 7.79
C PHE A 106 -5.17 14.13 8.15
N ARG A 107 -5.48 12.90 7.77
CA ARG A 107 -6.82 12.33 7.93
C ARG A 107 -6.79 10.92 8.48
N PHE A 108 -7.73 10.66 9.37
CA PHE A 108 -8.10 9.32 9.80
C PHE A 108 -9.54 9.02 9.35
N VAL A 109 -9.76 7.81 8.85
CA VAL A 109 -11.05 7.35 8.29
C VAL A 109 -11.51 6.07 8.98
N GLN A 110 -12.83 5.86 8.97
CA GLN A 110 -13.43 4.63 9.49
C GLN A 110 -12.94 3.42 8.69
N SER A 111 -12.42 2.41 9.36
CA SER A 111 -12.04 1.14 8.75
C SER A 111 -13.28 0.35 8.31
N ILE A 112 -13.09 -0.54 7.33
CA ILE A 112 -14.06 -1.62 7.02
C ILE A 112 -14.15 -2.66 8.15
N GLU A 113 -13.12 -2.72 9.01
CA GLU A 113 -13.15 -3.52 10.22
C GLU A 113 -13.93 -2.77 11.31
N ASN A 114 -14.93 -3.45 11.91
CA ASN A 114 -15.91 -2.85 12.80
C ASN A 114 -15.26 -2.02 13.92
N ASN A 115 -15.70 -0.76 14.06
CA ASN A 115 -15.29 0.19 15.10
C ASN A 115 -13.79 0.50 15.17
N ALA A 116 -13.04 0.27 14.09
CA ALA A 116 -11.64 0.66 14.01
C ALA A 116 -11.46 1.90 13.12
N VAL A 117 -10.46 2.72 13.42
CA VAL A 117 -10.06 3.85 12.59
C VAL A 117 -8.68 3.60 12.01
N VAL A 118 -8.45 3.99 10.76
CA VAL A 118 -7.15 3.88 10.09
C VAL A 118 -6.68 5.24 9.58
N ALA A 119 -5.38 5.41 9.45
CA ALA A 119 -4.83 6.57 8.75
C ALA A 119 -5.16 6.48 7.25
N ASP A 120 -5.68 7.55 6.66
CA ASP A 120 -5.94 7.61 5.22
C ASP A 120 -4.62 7.72 4.46
N ARG A 121 -4.03 6.58 4.12
CA ARG A 121 -2.70 6.51 3.50
C ARG A 121 -2.64 7.28 2.19
N GLY A 122 -3.73 7.27 1.42
CA GLY A 122 -3.85 7.98 0.15
C GLY A 122 -3.72 9.49 0.35
N ILE A 123 -4.61 10.09 1.14
CA ILE A 123 -4.56 11.53 1.43
C ILE A 123 -3.26 11.90 2.13
N ASN A 124 -2.90 11.17 3.18
CA ASN A 124 -1.77 11.53 4.04
C ASN A 124 -0.45 11.51 3.28
N GLN A 125 -0.26 10.52 2.40
CA GLN A 125 0.95 10.47 1.57
C GLN A 125 0.91 11.55 0.46
N ALA A 126 -0.22 11.76 -0.22
CA ALA A 126 -0.32 12.78 -1.27
C ALA A 126 -0.07 14.20 -0.73
N GLU A 127 -0.64 14.53 0.44
CA GLU A 127 -0.43 15.83 1.10
C GLU A 127 1.01 15.98 1.61
N LEU A 128 1.64 14.90 2.08
CA LEU A 128 3.07 14.90 2.43
C LEU A 128 3.96 15.17 1.21
N GLU A 129 3.73 14.47 0.10
CA GLU A 129 4.50 14.67 -1.14
C GLU A 129 4.33 16.11 -1.67
N LYS A 130 3.11 16.64 -1.63
CA LYS A 130 2.85 18.05 -1.97
C LYS A 130 3.66 18.99 -1.08
N ALA A 131 3.60 18.81 0.24
CA ALA A 131 4.33 19.65 1.18
C ALA A 131 5.86 19.57 0.99
N LEU A 132 6.38 18.39 0.64
CA LEU A 132 7.80 18.21 0.30
C LEU A 132 8.17 19.02 -0.95
N VAL A 133 7.36 18.92 -2.02
CA VAL A 133 7.58 19.69 -3.25
C VAL A 133 7.48 21.20 -2.98
N GLU A 134 6.50 21.66 -2.19
CA GLU A 134 6.39 23.07 -1.80
C GLU A 134 7.61 23.54 -1.00
N ALA A 135 8.10 22.73 -0.07
CA ALA A 135 9.24 23.12 0.74
C ALA A 135 10.54 23.22 -0.09
N VAL A 136 10.68 22.41 -1.14
CA VAL A 136 11.77 22.54 -2.11
C VAL A 136 11.52 23.73 -3.05
N SER A 137 10.30 23.89 -3.55
CA SER A 137 9.92 24.85 -4.60
C SER A 137 9.66 26.27 -4.10
N LYS A 138 9.49 26.51 -2.80
CA LYS A 138 9.48 27.85 -2.19
C LYS A 138 10.74 28.65 -2.49
N SER A 139 11.83 27.98 -2.90
CA SER A 139 13.01 28.62 -3.47
C SER A 139 12.80 29.18 -4.90
N ASN A 140 11.83 28.68 -5.65
CA ASN A 140 11.64 28.91 -7.09
C ASN A 140 10.23 29.43 -7.49
N GLY A 141 9.34 29.75 -6.54
CA GLY A 141 8.07 30.45 -6.81
C GLY A 141 6.96 29.62 -7.50
N GLY A 142 7.09 28.30 -7.57
CA GLY A 142 6.07 27.42 -8.16
C GLY A 142 4.99 26.98 -7.16
N ASN A 143 3.73 26.92 -7.61
CA ASN A 143 2.64 26.27 -6.87
C ASN A 143 2.74 24.75 -7.03
N ALA A 144 2.89 24.00 -5.93
CA ALA A 144 2.92 22.54 -6.01
C ALA A 144 1.52 21.97 -6.26
N VAL A 145 1.40 21.14 -7.29
CA VAL A 145 0.19 20.39 -7.58
C VAL A 145 0.13 19.18 -6.65
N ARG A 146 -1.03 18.92 -6.05
CA ARG A 146 -1.25 17.72 -5.22
C ARG A 146 -1.16 16.47 -6.12
N PRO A 147 -0.33 15.47 -5.78
CA PRO A 147 -0.32 14.19 -6.48
C PRO A 147 -1.70 13.52 -6.45
N SER A 148 -2.08 12.89 -7.55
CA SER A 148 -3.22 11.97 -7.54
C SER A 148 -2.79 10.66 -6.88
N TYR A 149 -3.75 9.94 -6.29
CA TYR A 149 -3.49 8.69 -5.60
C TYR A 149 -4.61 7.68 -5.85
N ASP A 150 -4.25 6.40 -5.84
CA ASP A 150 -5.16 5.27 -5.82
C ASP A 150 -4.83 4.43 -4.58
N TRP A 151 -5.77 4.42 -3.65
CA TRP A 151 -5.72 3.69 -2.39
C TRP A 151 -7.15 3.41 -1.93
N THR A 152 -7.36 2.22 -1.35
CA THR A 152 -8.67 1.83 -0.83
C THR A 152 -8.51 1.16 0.53
N MET A 153 -9.53 1.32 1.39
CA MET A 153 -9.55 0.70 2.72
C MET A 153 -9.63 -0.83 2.65
N THR A 154 -10.16 -1.39 1.57
CA THR A 154 -10.15 -2.84 1.29
C THR A 154 -8.78 -3.33 0.82
N ASN A 155 -7.93 -2.42 0.34
CA ASN A 155 -6.55 -2.70 -0.01
C ASN A 155 -5.54 -1.74 0.65
N PRO A 156 -5.42 -1.76 1.98
CA PRO A 156 -4.64 -0.76 2.72
C PRO A 156 -3.13 -0.84 2.43
N ASN A 157 -2.67 -1.98 1.90
CA ASN A 157 -1.25 -2.26 1.67
C ASN A 157 -0.74 -1.83 0.29
N ASP A 158 -1.59 -1.39 -0.63
CA ASP A 158 -1.18 -0.94 -1.97
C ASP A 158 -1.58 0.52 -2.16
N LEU A 159 -0.59 1.40 -2.23
CA LEU A 159 -0.78 2.83 -2.51
C LEU A 159 -0.05 3.17 -3.80
N ARG A 160 -0.77 3.76 -4.75
CA ARG A 160 -0.19 4.28 -5.99
C ARG A 160 -0.38 5.78 -6.06
N LEU A 161 0.64 6.48 -6.51
CA LEU A 161 0.67 7.93 -6.65
C LEU A 161 1.11 8.28 -8.06
N ILE A 162 0.51 9.33 -8.63
CA ILE A 162 1.04 10.02 -9.81
C ILE A 162 1.46 11.41 -9.33
N LEU A 163 2.77 11.64 -9.34
CA LEU A 163 3.41 12.86 -8.88
C LEU A 163 3.21 14.01 -9.90
N ALA A 164 3.52 15.23 -9.47
CA ALA A 164 3.29 16.44 -10.28
C ALA A 164 4.09 16.47 -11.59
N ASP A 165 5.24 15.78 -11.63
CA ASP A 165 6.10 15.59 -12.80
C ASP A 165 5.64 14.46 -13.75
N GLY A 166 4.55 13.76 -13.39
CA GLY A 166 4.04 12.59 -14.12
C GLY A 166 4.67 11.27 -13.69
N SER A 167 5.69 11.29 -12.81
CA SER A 167 6.31 10.08 -12.28
C SER A 167 5.31 9.27 -11.45
N LYS A 168 5.39 7.94 -11.53
CA LYS A 168 4.52 7.04 -10.78
C LYS A 168 5.27 6.44 -9.62
N LYS A 169 4.67 6.50 -8.43
CA LYS A 169 5.23 5.94 -7.20
C LYS A 169 4.26 4.92 -6.63
N GLU A 170 4.70 3.69 -6.50
CA GLU A 170 3.95 2.61 -5.84
C GLU A 170 4.61 2.29 -4.50
N ILE A 171 3.82 2.26 -3.42
CA ILE A 171 4.25 1.88 -2.08
C ILE A 171 3.42 0.68 -1.65
N LYS A 172 4.08 -0.47 -1.53
CA LYS A 172 3.44 -1.70 -1.03
C LYS A 172 3.95 -2.07 0.36
N VAL A 173 3.05 -2.20 1.33
CA VAL A 173 3.38 -2.78 2.63
C VAL A 173 3.42 -4.29 2.51
N THR A 174 4.57 -4.90 2.82
CA THR A 174 4.79 -6.36 2.68
C THR A 174 4.73 -7.09 4.02
N LYS A 175 5.09 -6.42 5.12
CA LYS A 175 4.98 -6.95 6.49
C LYS A 175 4.61 -5.81 7.43
N ARG A 176 3.78 -6.12 8.43
CA ARG A 176 3.39 -5.17 9.47
C ARG A 176 3.43 -5.83 10.83
N ALA A 177 3.90 -5.10 11.82
CA ALA A 177 3.65 -5.40 13.22
C ALA A 177 3.03 -4.17 13.87
N THR A 178 2.08 -4.37 14.78
CA THR A 178 1.44 -3.28 15.53
C THR A 178 1.27 -3.71 16.97
N GLU A 179 1.43 -2.74 17.88
CA GLU A 179 1.09 -2.89 19.29
C GLU A 179 0.27 -1.67 19.68
N ASN A 180 -0.90 -1.92 20.30
CA ASN A 180 -1.85 -0.89 20.64
C ASN A 180 -2.13 -0.96 22.15
N THR A 181 -2.01 0.18 22.82
CA THR A 181 -2.46 0.42 24.19
C THR A 181 -3.47 1.55 24.18
N GLU A 182 -4.16 1.80 25.30
CA GLU A 182 -5.25 2.79 25.39
C GLU A 182 -4.92 4.15 24.75
N ASN A 183 -3.70 4.66 24.96
CA ASN A 183 -3.27 5.98 24.49
C ASN A 183 -2.07 5.94 23.55
N THR A 184 -1.63 4.75 23.10
CA THR A 184 -0.43 4.63 22.26
C THR A 184 -0.60 3.57 21.20
N VAL A 185 -0.33 3.94 19.95
CA VAL A 185 -0.31 3.02 18.82
C VAL A 185 1.11 2.98 18.27
N THR A 186 1.75 1.81 18.30
CA THR A 186 3.05 1.61 17.64
C THR A 186 2.89 0.70 16.44
N SER A 187 3.66 0.98 15.39
CA SER A 187 3.69 0.14 14.21
C SER A 187 5.08 0.06 13.60
N SER A 188 5.32 -1.05 12.91
CA SER A 188 6.51 -1.32 12.14
C SER A 188 6.10 -1.89 10.79
N GLU A 189 6.32 -1.12 9.73
CA GLU A 189 5.94 -1.52 8.37
C GLU A 189 7.17 -1.71 7.48
N PHE A 190 7.27 -2.87 6.83
CA PHE A 190 8.18 -3.06 5.72
C PHE A 190 7.47 -2.66 4.43
N GLN A 191 8.09 -1.75 3.69
CA GLN A 191 7.52 -1.18 2.48
C GLN A 191 8.47 -1.42 1.31
N ARG A 192 7.92 -1.92 0.20
CA ARG A 192 8.58 -1.89 -1.11
C ARG A 192 8.10 -0.63 -1.83
N ILE A 193 9.04 0.15 -2.36
CA ILE A 193 8.75 1.33 -3.16
C ILE A 193 9.22 1.06 -4.57
N THR A 194 8.35 1.29 -5.54
CA THR A 194 8.69 1.32 -6.96
C THR A 194 8.45 2.72 -7.47
N LEU A 195 9.48 3.33 -8.08
CA LEU A 195 9.39 4.65 -8.70
C LEU A 195 9.70 4.50 -10.19
N GLU A 196 8.73 4.86 -11.02
CA GLU A 196 8.83 4.97 -12.46
C GLU A 196 8.87 6.46 -12.78
N GLU A 197 10.01 6.94 -13.26
CA GLU A 197 10.17 8.34 -13.65
C GLU A 197 9.33 8.65 -14.89
N SER A 198 8.86 9.89 -15.01
CA SER A 198 8.23 10.36 -16.24
C SER A 198 9.23 10.23 -17.39
N SER A 199 8.88 9.47 -18.43
CA SER A 199 9.79 9.26 -19.55
C SER A 199 9.91 10.54 -20.38
N ASP A 200 11.06 11.20 -20.34
CA ASP A 200 11.43 12.16 -21.38
C ASP A 200 11.50 11.47 -22.75
N GLU A 201 11.38 12.27 -23.82
CA GLU A 201 11.12 12.00 -25.26
C GLU A 201 11.76 10.77 -25.96
N LYS A 202 12.57 9.94 -25.29
CA LYS A 202 13.32 8.82 -25.88
C LYS A 202 12.98 7.41 -25.36
N GLY A 203 11.91 7.27 -24.57
CA GLY A 203 11.30 5.97 -24.30
C GLY A 203 12.04 5.09 -23.28
N PHE A 204 11.24 4.42 -22.44
CA PHE A 204 11.61 3.48 -21.37
C PHE A 204 12.51 4.05 -20.24
N SER A 205 11.87 4.53 -19.17
CA SER A 205 12.51 4.65 -17.85
C SER A 205 12.52 3.28 -17.16
N VAL A 206 13.69 2.83 -16.68
CA VAL A 206 13.77 1.61 -15.85
C VAL A 206 13.22 1.92 -14.46
N PRO A 207 12.18 1.22 -13.97
CA PRO A 207 11.66 1.47 -12.63
C PRO A 207 12.72 1.20 -11.57
N SER A 208 12.92 2.16 -10.66
CA SER A 208 13.75 1.95 -9.48
C SER A 208 12.94 1.27 -8.39
N VAL A 209 13.51 0.23 -7.77
CA VAL A 209 12.86 -0.51 -6.68
C VAL A 209 13.73 -0.41 -5.44
N SER A 210 13.14 0.05 -4.34
CA SER A 210 13.78 0.15 -3.03
C SER A 210 12.91 -0.49 -1.94
N ALA A 211 13.53 -0.77 -0.79
CA ALA A 211 12.83 -1.26 0.38
C ALA A 211 13.17 -0.40 1.59
N ARG A 212 12.18 -0.14 2.43
CA ARG A 212 12.35 0.61 3.67
C ARG A 212 11.53 0.01 4.81
N ARG A 213 11.95 0.30 6.04
CA ARG A 213 11.15 0.02 7.24
C ARG A 213 10.72 1.34 7.86
N VAL A 214 9.43 1.50 8.11
CA VAL A 214 8.86 2.66 8.79
C VAL A 214 8.42 2.23 10.18
N LEU A 215 9.05 2.78 11.21
CA LEU A 215 8.62 2.64 12.59
C LEU A 215 7.83 3.88 12.97
N THR A 216 6.61 3.72 13.49
CA THR A 216 5.84 4.84 14.03
C THR A 216 5.39 4.54 15.45
N LYS A 217 5.38 5.57 16.30
CA LYS A 217 4.77 5.56 17.62
C LYS A 217 3.91 6.80 17.75
N TRP A 218 2.61 6.59 17.89
CA TRP A 218 1.60 7.62 18.09
C TRP A 218 1.21 7.64 19.57
N LYS A 219 1.08 8.83 20.14
CA LYS A 219 0.56 9.07 21.48
C LYS A 219 -0.65 9.98 21.37
N ILE A 220 -1.79 9.49 21.81
CA ILE A 220 -3.03 10.26 21.85
C ILE A 220 -3.07 10.97 23.21
N LEU A 221 -3.19 12.29 23.18
CA LEU A 221 -3.22 13.14 24.36
C LEU A 221 -4.59 13.79 24.46
N LEU A 222 -5.19 13.68 25.64
CA LEU A 222 -6.39 14.43 26.00
C LEU A 222 -5.95 15.57 26.91
N ASP A 223 -6.17 16.80 26.47
CA ASP A 223 -5.94 17.99 27.31
C ASP A 223 -7.05 18.13 28.37
N GLU A 224 -6.79 18.94 29.41
CA GLU A 224 -7.75 19.29 30.46
C GLU A 224 -9.02 19.94 29.88
N ASN A 225 -8.91 20.60 28.73
CA ASN A 225 -10.02 21.18 27.98
C ASN A 225 -10.74 20.18 27.06
N ASN A 226 -10.44 18.88 27.19
CA ASN A 226 -10.91 17.80 26.32
C ASN A 226 -10.53 17.99 24.84
N SER A 227 -9.50 18.82 24.55
CA SER A 227 -8.95 18.93 23.20
C SER A 227 -8.00 17.76 22.96
N THR A 228 -8.32 16.93 21.97
CA THR A 228 -7.44 15.83 21.56
C THR A 228 -6.28 16.38 20.73
N THR A 229 -5.05 16.11 21.17
CA THR A 229 -3.84 16.31 20.37
C THR A 229 -3.17 14.96 20.15
N ILE A 230 -2.46 14.81 19.04
CA ILE A 230 -1.76 13.55 18.74
C ILE A 230 -0.31 13.86 18.42
N GLU A 231 0.59 13.23 19.15
CA GLU A 231 2.02 13.30 18.89
C GLU A 231 2.50 11.99 18.26
N ALA A 232 3.44 12.07 17.33
CA ALA A 232 4.05 10.90 16.75
C ALA A 232 5.56 11.04 16.57
N LEU A 233 6.23 9.91 16.74
CA LEU A 233 7.61 9.71 16.31
C LEU A 233 7.61 8.73 15.15
N GLU A 234 8.27 9.10 14.06
CA GLU A 234 8.50 8.23 12.91
C GLU A 234 9.99 8.09 12.66
N VAL A 235 10.46 6.87 12.42
CA VAL A 235 11.82 6.60 11.96
C VAL A 235 11.75 5.75 10.71
N VAL A 236 12.37 6.24 9.63
CA VAL A 236 12.42 5.55 8.36
C VAL A 236 13.83 4.99 8.19
N TYR A 237 13.93 3.69 7.94
CA TYR A 237 15.18 2.99 7.67
C TYR A 237 15.23 2.56 6.21
N ASN A 238 16.38 2.74 5.57
CA ASN A 238 16.69 2.03 4.34
C ASN A 238 16.93 0.56 4.69
N VAL A 239 16.30 -0.33 3.94
CA VAL A 239 16.57 -1.76 4.05
C VAL A 239 17.17 -2.19 2.71
N PRO A 240 18.50 -2.29 2.61
CA PRO A 240 19.14 -2.70 1.37
C PRO A 240 18.62 -4.08 0.94
N THR A 241 18.48 -4.23 -0.37
CA THR A 241 17.78 -5.32 -1.05
C THR A 241 18.30 -6.69 -0.61
N GLY A 242 17.51 -7.42 0.16
CA GLY A 242 17.89 -8.71 0.75
C GLY A 242 16.86 -9.15 1.79
N GLY A 243 15.59 -9.10 1.39
CA GLY A 243 14.42 -9.13 2.26
C GLY A 243 14.26 -10.37 3.14
N ASP A 244 14.98 -10.42 4.25
CA ASP A 244 14.57 -10.94 5.55
C ASP A 244 15.70 -10.61 6.54
N PRO A 245 15.49 -9.87 7.65
CA PRO A 245 16.50 -9.73 8.70
C PRO A 245 16.89 -11.07 9.35
N MET A 246 16.17 -12.16 9.06
CA MET A 246 16.51 -13.54 9.43
C MET A 246 17.24 -14.33 8.33
N ALA A 247 17.39 -13.80 7.11
CA ALA A 247 18.16 -14.45 6.05
C ALA A 247 19.66 -14.31 6.34
N ALA A 248 20.19 -15.25 7.09
CA ALA A 248 21.62 -15.39 7.30
C ALA A 248 22.30 -15.67 5.94
N GLY A 249 23.01 -14.68 5.42
CA GLY A 249 23.99 -14.88 4.35
C GLY A 249 23.70 -14.15 3.04
N SER A 250 23.97 -12.85 3.00
CA SER A 250 24.80 -12.24 1.95
C SER A 250 24.95 -10.75 2.25
N SER A 251 26.20 -10.28 2.36
CA SER A 251 26.62 -8.88 2.55
C SER A 251 25.67 -8.03 3.40
N ASN A 252 25.81 -8.09 4.74
CA ASN A 252 25.04 -7.36 5.73
C ASN A 252 25.21 -5.83 5.59
N ALA A 253 24.63 -5.23 4.57
CA ALA A 253 24.39 -3.80 4.56
C ALA A 253 23.37 -3.53 5.68
N GLN A 254 23.88 -3.00 6.80
CA GLN A 254 23.07 -2.72 7.98
C GLN A 254 21.97 -1.71 7.63
N PRO A 255 20.76 -1.83 8.22
CA PRO A 255 19.73 -0.81 8.06
C PRO A 255 20.29 0.55 8.46
N SER A 256 20.21 1.52 7.55
CA SER A 256 20.61 2.91 7.82
C SER A 256 19.37 3.76 8.02
N VAL A 257 19.43 4.71 8.96
CA VAL A 257 18.34 5.67 9.15
C VAL A 257 18.32 6.60 7.93
N LEU A 258 17.17 6.72 7.26
CA LEU A 258 16.91 7.70 6.21
C LEU A 258 16.43 9.01 6.79
N SER A 259 15.51 8.95 7.75
CA SER A 259 14.98 10.14 8.42
C SER A 259 14.39 9.81 9.78
N LYS A 260 14.32 10.82 10.63
CA LYS A 260 13.52 10.82 11.86
C LYS A 260 12.53 11.96 11.76
N SER A 261 11.29 11.74 12.17
CA SER A 261 10.27 12.76 12.15
C SER A 261 9.56 12.87 13.49
N ARG A 262 9.30 14.10 13.92
CA ARG A 262 8.30 14.40 14.95
C ARG A 262 7.07 14.96 14.28
N ILE A 263 5.90 14.45 14.63
CA ILE A 263 4.62 14.84 14.03
C ILE A 263 3.71 15.29 15.16
N LEU A 264 3.12 16.48 15.02
CA LEU A 264 2.07 16.99 15.89
C LEU A 264 0.80 17.16 15.07
N LEU A 265 -0.28 16.56 15.51
CA LEU A 265 -1.61 16.73 14.93
C LEU A 265 -2.48 17.57 15.86
N THR A 266 -3.06 18.61 15.28
CA THR A 266 -3.98 19.55 15.95
C THR A 266 -5.27 19.67 15.14
N ARG A 267 -6.39 19.95 15.81
CA ARG A 267 -7.67 20.26 15.17
C ARG A 267 -7.82 21.76 14.95
#